data_AF-A0A2X3ERL2-F1
#
_entry.id   AF-A0A2X3ERL2-F1
#
_cell.length_a   1.000
_cell.length_b   1.000
_cell.length_c   1.000
_cell.angle_alpha   90.00
_cell.angle_beta   90.00
_cell.angle_gamma   90.00
#
_symmetry.space_group_name_H-M   'P 1'
#
loop_
_entity.id
_entity.type
_entity.pdbx_description
1 polymer ?
#
loop_
_entity_poly.entity_id
_entity_poly.type
_entity_poly.pdbx_seq_one_letter_code
_entity_poly.pdbx_strand_id
1 'polypeptide(L)' 'MKNIADLRKIFDAKPSVLALNIQRGDASIYLLLQ' A
#
# COMPACT_ATOMS: atom_id res chain seq x y z
N MET A 1 -12.98 5.54 3.96
CA MET A 1 -11.64 6.02 4.36
C MET A 1 -10.64 5.48 3.35
N LYS A 2 -9.89 6.33 2.62
CA LYS A 2 -8.66 6.00 1.87
C LYS A 2 -8.32 7.16 0.94
N ASN A 3 -7.89 8.26 1.54
CA ASN A 3 -7.30 9.36 0.78
C ASN A 3 -5.81 9.06 0.57
N ILE A 4 -5.20 9.69 -0.43
CA ILE A 4 -3.76 9.53 -0.70
C ILE A 4 -2.87 10.03 0.45
N ALA A 5 -3.41 10.87 1.33
CA ALA A 5 -2.70 11.41 2.48
C ALA A 5 -2.35 10.31 3.50
N ASP A 6 -3.25 9.36 3.74
CA ASP A 6 -2.98 8.24 4.65
C ASP A 6 -1.98 7.25 4.05
N LEU A 7 -1.99 7.06 2.73
CA LEU A 7 -0.96 6.26 2.04
C LEU A 7 0.42 6.92 2.19
N ARG A 8 0.51 8.24 2.04
CA ARG A 8 1.77 8.98 2.20
C ARG A 8 2.36 8.82 3.60
N LYS A 9 1.54 8.85 4.66
CA LYS A 9 2.00 8.63 6.04
C LYS A 9 2.67 7.26 6.23
N ILE A 10 2.15 6.23 5.56
CA ILE A 10 2.73 4.86 5.63
C ILE A 10 4.11 4.85 4.96
N PHE A 11 4.29 5.55 3.85
CA PHE A 11 5.61 5.70 3.21
C PHE A 11 6.57 6.55 4.05
N ASP A 12 6.09 7.65 4.64
CA ASP A 12 6.89 8.55 5.49
C ASP A 12 7.41 7.83 6.74
N ALA A 13 6.68 6.84 7.24
CA ALA A 13 7.10 6.00 8.37
C ALA A 13 8.31 5.09 8.07
N LYS A 14 8.79 5.05 6.82
CA LYS A 14 9.91 4.20 6.35
C LYS A 14 9.83 2.75 6.88
N PRO A 15 8.71 2.05 6.65
CA PRO A 15 8.56 0.66 7.07
C PRO A 15 9.62 -0.22 6.40
N SER A 16 10.12 -1.20 7.15
CA SER A 16 11.05 -2.21 6.64
C SER A 16 10.42 -3.19 5.67
N VAL A 17 9.08 -3.30 5.68
CA VAL A 17 8.30 -4.11 4.75
C VAL A 17 6.95 -3.42 4.48
N LEU A 18 6.59 -3.29 3.21
CA LEU A 18 5.31 -2.75 2.75
C LEU A 18 4.49 -3.84 2.08
N ALA A 19 3.27 -4.06 2.57
CA ALA A 19 2.28 -4.91 1.92
C ALA A 19 1.15 -4.04 1.34
N LEU A 20 1.09 -3.93 0.02
CA LEU A 20 0.05 -3.20 -0.68
C LEU A 20 -0.95 -4.18 -1.28
N ASN A 21 -2.22 -4.01 -0.95
CA ASN A 21 -3.32 -4.69 -1.66
C ASN A 21 -3.82 -3.77 -2.79
N ILE A 22 -3.60 -4.20 -4.02
CA ILE A 22 -3.97 -3.48 -5.24
C ILE A 22 -5.11 -4.24 -5.92
N GLN A 23 -6.26 -3.59 -6.09
CA GLN A 23 -7.36 -4.13 -6.89
C GLN A 23 -7.11 -3.78 -8.36
N ARG A 24 -7.00 -4.79 -9.24
CA ARG A 24 -6.90 -4.62 -10.70
C ARG A 24 -8.06 -5.37 -11.36
N GLY A 25 -9.10 -4.66 -11.76
CA GLY A 25 -10.36 -5.30 -12.15
C GLY A 25 -10.91 -6.12 -10.98
N ASP A 26 -11.23 -7.38 -11.23
CA ASP A 26 -11.73 -8.30 -10.20
C ASP A 26 -10.59 -9.01 -9.43
N ALA A 27 -9.34 -8.82 -9.85
CA ALA A 27 -8.20 -9.43 -9.18
C ALA A 27 -7.70 -8.56 -8.02
N SER A 28 -7.31 -9.21 -6.92
CA SER A 28 -6.53 -8.59 -5.84
C SER A 28 -5.07 -9.03 -5.95
N ILE A 29 -4.17 -8.05 -5.99
CA ILE A 29 -2.73 -8.24 -6.11
C ILE A 29 -2.09 -7.77 -4.81
N TYR A 30 -1.30 -8.64 -4.18
CA TYR A 30 -0.53 -8.30 -2.99
C TYR A 30 0.92 -8.03 -3.40
N LEU A 31 1.35 -6.78 -3.30
CA LEU A 31 2.72 -6.38 -3.57
C LEU A 31 3.47 -6.24 -2.24
N LEU A 32 4.55 -6.99 -2.10
CA LEU A 32 5.49 -6.91 -0.98
C LEU A 32 6.75 -6.17 -1.45
N LEU A 33 7.13 -5.12 -0.73
CA LEU A 33 8.36 -4.35 -0.96
C LEU A 33 9.20 -4.36 0.32
N GLN A 34 10.51 -4.54 0.18
CA GLN A 34 11.51 -4.52 1.25
C GLN A 34 12.49 -3.37 1.02
#